data_AF-A0A383RRU6-F1
#
_entry.id   AF-A0A383RRU6-F1
#
_cell.length_a   1.000
_cell.length_b   1.000
_cell.length_c   1.000
_cell.angle_alpha   90.00
_cell.angle_beta   90.00
_cell.angle_gamma   90.00
#
_symmetry.space_group_name_H-M   'P 1'
#
loop_
_entity.id
_entity.type
_entity.pdbx_description
1 polymer ?
#
loop_
_entity_poly.entity_id
_entity_poly.type
_entity_poly.pdbx_seq_one_letter_code
_entity_poly.pdbx_strand_id
1 'polypeptide(L)'
;MSVKNLPDNGRLNLEQQRKRAKELLRRLRNGAPDARLPNLSAQRPAQLADAQYLIARDLGFVSWPKLKAHCDALAFALAHPDFVASDTPDTCHWRCGNDIQHSLKVAGFKGQLRMYADPLCMGPVPALDEASYSAVRASFISHAFNLEPQQVRQRQDDEYTALARLGQQMPGVLWCEADAYDQLFLVRVLAGLEAVPANLSLIEIDRVPGGAAFYWHWPVGPGSAGLAVAAAQAGGRGDIAAGPRCMGGLSRAFTAGCCGAGTHAP
;
A
#
# COMPACT_ATOMS: atom_id res chain seq x y z
N MET A 1 -32.80 29.33 12.52
CA MET A 1 -31.72 28.36 12.83
C MET A 1 -30.47 28.82 12.07
N SER A 2 -29.48 29.32 12.79
CA SER A 2 -28.34 30.06 12.21
C SER A 2 -27.26 29.07 11.77
N VAL A 3 -27.05 28.96 10.46
CA VAL A 3 -25.93 28.23 9.85
C VAL A 3 -24.66 29.03 10.11
N LYS A 4 -24.11 28.93 11.32
CA LYS A 4 -22.79 29.47 11.66
C LYS A 4 -21.78 28.33 11.62
N ASN A 5 -20.84 28.45 10.67
CA ASN A 5 -19.65 27.62 10.41
C ASN A 5 -19.71 26.70 9.17
N LEU A 6 -19.96 27.27 7.98
CA LEU A 6 -19.22 26.79 6.81
C LEU A 6 -17.83 27.46 6.86
N PRO A 7 -16.71 26.72 6.84
CA PRO A 7 -15.39 27.33 6.72
C PRO A 7 -15.27 28.12 5.41
N ASP A 8 -14.67 29.31 5.49
CA ASP A 8 -14.35 30.19 4.35
C ASP A 8 -13.91 29.39 3.11
N ASN A 9 -14.61 29.62 2.00
CA ASN A 9 -14.31 29.12 0.65
C ASN A 9 -14.51 27.62 0.38
N GLY A 10 -15.28 26.88 1.18
CA GLY A 10 -15.64 25.48 0.87
C GLY A 10 -14.45 24.50 0.96
N ARG A 11 -13.33 24.93 1.53
CA ARG A 11 -12.12 24.12 1.72
C ARG A 11 -12.15 23.42 3.08
N LEU A 12 -12.54 22.15 3.07
CA LEU A 12 -12.46 21.28 4.25
C LEU A 12 -10.99 21.01 4.62
N ASN A 13 -10.48 21.68 5.66
CA ASN A 13 -9.12 21.47 6.17
C ASN A 13 -9.12 20.48 7.35
N LEU A 14 -8.42 19.35 7.18
CA LEU A 14 -8.35 18.28 8.19
C LEU A 14 -7.70 18.72 9.51
N GLU A 15 -6.66 19.55 9.47
CA GLU A 15 -5.97 20.03 10.68
C GLU A 15 -6.89 20.90 11.52
N GLN A 16 -7.66 21.77 10.87
CA GLN A 16 -8.67 22.58 11.55
C GLN A 16 -9.73 21.68 12.21
N GLN A 17 -10.21 20.65 11.52
CA GLN A 17 -11.17 19.71 12.11
C GLN A 17 -10.56 18.92 13.29
N ARG A 18 -9.26 18.57 13.23
CA ARG A 18 -8.55 17.93 14.36
C ARG A 18 -8.49 18.84 15.58
N LYS A 19 -8.23 20.14 15.39
CA LYS A 19 -8.25 21.14 16.48
C LYS A 19 -9.65 21.25 17.08
N ARG A 20 -10.68 21.36 16.23
CA ARG A 20 -12.09 21.39 16.64
C ARG A 20 -12.49 20.13 17.43
N ALA A 21 -11.99 18.95 17.06
CA ALA A 21 -12.24 17.70 17.79
C ALA A 21 -11.64 17.71 19.19
N LYS A 22 -10.42 18.23 19.34
CA LYS A 22 -9.76 18.37 20.66
C LYS A 22 -10.50 19.38 21.55
N GLU A 23 -10.96 20.48 20.97
CA GLU A 23 -11.75 21.47 21.69
C GLU A 23 -13.10 20.92 22.15
N LEU A 24 -13.81 20.21 21.27
CA LEU A 24 -15.07 19.55 21.60
C LEU A 24 -14.88 18.51 22.70
N LEU A 25 -13.84 17.69 22.62
CA LEU A 25 -13.50 16.73 23.69
C LEU A 25 -13.30 17.42 25.04
N ARG A 26 -12.59 18.57 25.07
CA ARG A 26 -12.38 19.34 26.30
C ARG A 26 -13.70 19.83 26.87
N ARG A 27 -14.63 20.30 26.03
CA ARG A 27 -15.96 20.74 26.47
C ARG A 27 -16.80 19.59 27.02
N LEU A 28 -16.82 18.45 26.34
CA LEU A 28 -17.54 17.24 26.78
C LEU A 28 -17.03 16.73 28.13
N ARG A 29 -15.70 16.73 28.33
CA ARG A 29 -15.09 16.34 29.62
C ARG A 29 -15.42 17.30 30.76
N ASN A 30 -15.68 18.56 30.44
CA ASN A 30 -16.09 19.58 31.41
C ASN A 30 -17.61 19.58 31.68
N GLY A 31 -18.34 18.53 31.25
CA GLY A 31 -19.77 18.38 31.53
C GLY A 31 -20.70 19.18 30.63
N ALA A 32 -20.20 19.70 29.49
CA ALA A 32 -21.09 20.34 28.52
C ALA A 32 -22.01 19.29 27.87
N PRO A 33 -23.35 19.44 27.96
CA PRO A 33 -24.27 18.51 27.34
C PRO A 33 -24.18 18.63 25.81
N ASP A 34 -24.16 17.49 25.12
CA ASP A 34 -24.30 17.43 23.67
C ASP A 34 -25.42 16.43 23.34
N ALA A 35 -26.55 16.94 22.87
CA ALA A 35 -27.76 16.16 22.60
C ALA A 35 -27.56 15.08 21.51
N ARG A 36 -26.45 15.14 20.76
CA ARG A 36 -26.10 14.17 19.70
C ARG A 36 -25.36 12.94 20.24
N LEU A 37 -24.85 12.99 21.46
CA LEU A 37 -24.38 11.80 22.16
C LEU A 37 -25.58 11.21 22.90
N PRO A 38 -25.95 9.94 22.61
CA PRO A 38 -26.83 9.20 23.50
C PRO A 38 -26.26 9.23 24.92
N ASN A 39 -27.07 8.97 25.96
CA ASN A 39 -26.68 8.89 27.38
C ASN A 39 -25.52 7.91 27.72
N LEU A 40 -24.73 7.45 26.75
CA LEU A 40 -23.42 6.81 26.87
C LEU A 40 -22.44 7.60 27.75
N SER A 41 -22.61 8.93 27.87
CA SER A 41 -21.81 9.77 28.78
C SER A 41 -22.01 9.42 30.26
N ALA A 42 -23.09 8.71 30.62
CA ALA A 42 -23.31 8.24 31.98
C ALA A 42 -22.46 7.01 32.34
N GLN A 43 -21.97 6.27 31.34
CA GLN A 43 -21.31 4.97 31.55
C GLN A 43 -19.79 5.02 31.32
N ARG A 44 -19.28 5.99 30.54
CA ARG A 44 -17.84 6.18 30.30
C ARG A 44 -17.48 7.63 29.97
N PRO A 45 -16.24 8.08 30.30
CA PRO A 45 -15.78 9.41 29.94
C PRO A 45 -15.68 9.57 28.41
N ALA A 46 -16.00 10.78 27.93
CA ALA A 46 -15.89 11.11 26.50
C ALA A 46 -14.44 10.92 25.99
N GLN A 47 -14.34 10.28 24.83
CA GLN A 47 -13.08 10.01 24.13
C GLN A 47 -12.95 10.86 22.87
N LEU A 48 -11.72 10.98 22.36
CA LEU A 48 -11.46 11.72 21.12
C LEU A 48 -12.26 11.18 19.92
N ALA A 49 -12.46 9.86 19.87
CA ALA A 49 -13.26 9.20 18.83
C ALA A 49 -14.72 9.69 18.83
N ASP A 50 -15.31 9.96 20.00
CA ASP A 50 -16.67 10.49 20.11
C ASP A 50 -16.75 11.90 19.52
N ALA A 51 -15.81 12.78 19.90
CA ALA A 51 -15.74 14.14 19.37
C ALA A 51 -15.47 14.17 17.85
N GLN A 52 -14.60 13.29 17.36
CA GLN A 52 -14.34 13.11 15.92
C GLN A 52 -15.57 12.61 15.17
N TYR A 53 -16.32 11.66 15.74
CA TYR A 53 -17.56 11.16 15.15
C TYR A 53 -18.62 12.27 15.03
N LEU A 54 -18.82 13.06 16.09
CA LEU A 54 -19.75 14.18 16.07
C LEU A 54 -19.40 15.21 14.99
N ILE A 55 -18.12 15.59 14.89
CA ILE A 55 -17.68 16.54 13.86
C ILE A 55 -17.86 15.96 12.46
N ALA A 56 -17.57 14.68 12.26
CA ALA A 56 -17.80 14.03 10.97
C ALA A 56 -19.28 14.08 10.59
N ARG A 57 -20.18 13.77 11.52
CA ARG A 57 -21.64 13.82 11.32
C ARG A 57 -22.13 15.24 11.00
N ASP A 58 -21.62 16.25 11.71
CA ASP A 58 -21.95 17.66 11.45
C ASP A 58 -21.56 18.11 10.05
N LEU A 59 -20.49 17.54 9.50
CA LEU A 59 -20.00 17.80 8.15
C LEU A 59 -20.64 16.87 7.10
N GLY A 60 -21.63 16.05 7.48
CA GLY A 60 -22.35 15.13 6.58
C GLY A 60 -21.67 13.78 6.35
N PHE A 61 -20.56 13.48 7.02
CA PHE A 61 -19.85 12.21 6.89
C PHE A 61 -20.32 11.20 7.94
N VAL A 62 -20.49 9.94 7.53
CA VAL A 62 -20.90 8.87 8.46
C VAL A 62 -19.81 8.43 9.43
N SER A 63 -18.55 8.81 9.18
CA SER A 63 -17.41 8.50 10.06
C SER A 63 -16.23 9.46 9.84
N TRP A 64 -15.38 9.59 10.86
CA TRP A 64 -14.16 10.39 10.78
C TRP A 64 -13.16 9.90 9.72
N PRO A 65 -12.92 8.58 9.54
CA PRO A 65 -12.08 8.09 8.44
C PRO A 65 -12.58 8.52 7.06
N LYS A 66 -13.90 8.57 6.82
CA LYS A 66 -14.46 9.04 5.54
C LYS A 66 -14.26 10.54 5.33
N LEU A 67 -14.43 11.35 6.39
CA LEU A 67 -14.09 12.78 6.34
C LEU A 67 -12.61 12.96 6.00
N LYS A 68 -11.71 12.22 6.67
CA LYS A 68 -10.27 12.27 6.41
C LYS A 68 -9.97 11.94 4.95
N ALA A 69 -10.46 10.80 4.46
CA ALA A 69 -10.23 10.36 3.09
C ALA A 69 -10.71 11.40 2.06
N HIS A 70 -11.85 12.05 2.31
CA HIS A 70 -12.35 13.12 1.46
C HIS A 70 -11.45 14.37 1.49
N CYS A 71 -11.00 14.80 2.67
CA CYS A 71 -10.04 15.91 2.77
C CYS A 71 -8.73 15.60 2.04
N ASP A 72 -8.19 14.39 2.19
CA ASP A 72 -6.96 13.95 1.53
C ASP A 72 -7.13 13.95 -0.01
N ALA A 73 -8.27 13.44 -0.52
CA ALA A 73 -8.59 13.45 -1.95
C ALA A 73 -8.76 14.87 -2.53
N LEU A 74 -9.44 15.77 -1.80
CA LEU A 74 -9.55 17.19 -2.20
C LEU A 74 -8.18 17.87 -2.23
N ALA A 75 -7.34 17.63 -1.23
CA ALA A 75 -5.99 18.18 -1.19
C ALA A 75 -5.14 17.70 -2.37
N PHE A 76 -5.23 16.40 -2.70
CA PHE A 76 -4.56 15.83 -3.88
C PHE A 76 -5.07 16.45 -5.18
N ALA A 77 -6.39 16.52 -5.39
CA ALA A 77 -6.97 17.09 -6.61
C ALA A 77 -6.61 18.58 -6.80
N LEU A 78 -6.53 19.35 -5.70
CA LEU A 78 -6.09 20.74 -5.75
C LEU A 78 -4.59 20.88 -6.10
N ALA A 79 -3.75 19.94 -5.63
CA ALA A 79 -2.32 19.94 -5.93
C ALA A 79 -2.02 19.41 -7.35
N HIS A 80 -2.90 18.58 -7.90
CA HIS A 80 -2.72 17.89 -9.18
C HIS A 80 -3.98 18.04 -10.05
N PRO A 81 -4.33 19.26 -10.50
CA PRO A 81 -5.59 19.53 -11.21
C PRO A 81 -5.71 18.78 -12.55
N ASP A 82 -4.59 18.49 -13.21
CA ASP A 82 -4.56 17.79 -14.50
C ASP A 82 -4.40 16.26 -14.34
N PHE A 83 -4.29 15.76 -13.11
CA PHE A 83 -4.15 14.33 -12.88
C PHE A 83 -5.50 13.61 -12.99
N VAL A 84 -5.53 12.57 -13.83
CA VAL A 84 -6.67 11.67 -13.96
C VAL A 84 -6.14 10.24 -13.87
N ALA A 85 -6.65 9.48 -12.89
CA ALA A 85 -6.35 8.06 -12.81
C ALA A 85 -6.84 7.35 -14.08
N SER A 86 -5.94 6.63 -14.74
CA SER A 86 -6.19 6.00 -16.04
C SER A 86 -6.65 4.55 -15.94
N ASP A 87 -7.10 4.10 -14.76
CA ASP A 87 -7.49 2.72 -14.50
C ASP A 87 -9.01 2.51 -14.63
N THR A 88 -9.39 1.24 -14.56
CA THR A 88 -10.80 0.80 -14.53
C THR A 88 -11.09 0.09 -13.21
N PRO A 89 -12.36 -0.05 -12.79
CA PRO A 89 -12.72 -0.87 -11.62
C PRO A 89 -12.22 -2.32 -11.69
N ASP A 90 -12.00 -2.81 -12.92
CA ASP A 90 -11.51 -4.14 -13.23
C ASP A 90 -9.97 -4.24 -13.19
N THR A 91 -9.25 -3.12 -13.09
CA THR A 91 -7.79 -3.12 -13.03
C THR A 91 -7.30 -3.75 -11.74
N CYS A 92 -6.30 -4.64 -11.84
CA CYS A 92 -5.64 -5.24 -10.69
C CYS A 92 -4.24 -4.65 -10.53
N HIS A 93 -4.07 -3.85 -9.48
CA HIS A 93 -2.77 -3.30 -9.08
C HIS A 93 -2.07 -4.30 -8.15
N TRP A 94 -0.77 -4.51 -8.35
CA TRP A 94 0.03 -5.44 -7.57
C TRP A 94 1.24 -4.74 -6.96
N ARG A 95 1.53 -5.08 -5.70
CA ARG A 95 2.72 -4.65 -4.99
C ARG A 95 3.13 -5.69 -3.92
N CYS A 96 4.38 -5.66 -3.47
CA CYS A 96 4.86 -6.53 -2.39
C CYS A 96 4.25 -6.19 -1.00
N GLY A 97 3.63 -5.00 -0.88
CA GLY A 97 3.03 -4.45 0.33
C GLY A 97 1.78 -3.60 0.07
N ASN A 98 1.25 -2.96 1.12
CA ASN A 98 0.03 -2.14 1.07
C ASN A 98 0.27 -0.63 1.30
N ASP A 99 1.52 -0.20 1.31
CA ASP A 99 1.95 1.19 1.54
C ASP A 99 1.29 2.17 0.56
N ILE A 100 1.04 1.75 -0.68
CA ILE A 100 0.38 2.58 -1.71
C ILE A 100 -1.15 2.54 -1.66
N GLN A 101 -1.77 1.69 -0.82
CA GLN A 101 -3.22 1.46 -0.87
C GLN A 101 -4.03 2.74 -0.62
N HIS A 102 -3.63 3.53 0.37
CA HIS A 102 -4.28 4.81 0.67
C HIS A 102 -4.06 5.81 -0.45
N SER A 103 -2.82 5.87 -0.95
CA SER A 103 -2.37 6.75 -2.02
C SER A 103 -3.14 6.57 -3.32
N LEU A 104 -3.33 5.32 -3.75
CA LEU A 104 -4.14 4.98 -4.92
C LEU A 104 -5.57 5.49 -4.78
N LYS A 105 -6.18 5.30 -3.61
CA LYS A 105 -7.55 5.79 -3.35
C LYS A 105 -7.63 7.31 -3.35
N VAL A 106 -6.65 7.99 -2.76
CA VAL A 106 -6.56 9.46 -2.74
C VAL A 106 -6.41 10.02 -4.14
N ALA A 107 -5.60 9.37 -4.99
CA ALA A 107 -5.40 9.74 -6.38
C ALA A 107 -6.58 9.38 -7.30
N GLY A 108 -7.57 8.63 -6.81
CA GLY A 108 -8.79 8.31 -7.56
C GLY A 108 -8.73 7.03 -8.39
N PHE A 109 -7.73 6.17 -8.16
CA PHE A 109 -7.72 4.82 -8.74
C PHE A 109 -8.90 4.00 -8.20
N LYS A 110 -9.52 3.22 -9.10
CA LYS A 110 -10.74 2.45 -8.87
C LYS A 110 -10.49 0.95 -8.77
N GLY A 111 -9.38 0.48 -9.32
CA GLY A 111 -8.99 -0.91 -9.38
C GLY A 111 -8.68 -1.52 -8.00
N GLN A 112 -8.61 -2.84 -7.97
CA GLN A 112 -8.26 -3.60 -6.78
C GLN A 112 -6.74 -3.62 -6.58
N LEU A 113 -6.26 -3.25 -5.40
CA LEU A 113 -4.89 -3.56 -4.98
C LEU A 113 -4.82 -4.99 -4.43
N ARG A 114 -3.89 -5.79 -4.94
CA ARG A 114 -3.48 -7.09 -4.42
C ARG A 114 -2.02 -7.03 -3.98
N MET A 115 -1.71 -7.83 -2.97
CA MET A 115 -0.35 -7.98 -2.48
C MET A 115 0.23 -9.32 -2.93
N TYR A 116 1.53 -9.35 -3.09
CA TYR A 116 2.34 -10.56 -3.05
C TYR A 116 3.29 -10.44 -1.87
N ALA A 117 2.88 -10.94 -0.70
CA ALA A 117 3.51 -10.65 0.57
C ALA A 117 4.57 -11.68 0.99
N ASP A 118 5.25 -12.29 0.02
CA ASP A 118 6.32 -13.26 0.23
C ASP A 118 7.69 -12.57 0.12
N PRO A 119 8.41 -12.32 1.24
CA PRO A 119 9.67 -11.59 1.26
C PRO A 119 10.83 -12.46 0.79
N LEU A 120 10.95 -12.58 -0.54
CA LEU A 120 12.00 -13.36 -1.21
C LEU A 120 13.41 -12.90 -0.83
N CYS A 121 13.56 -11.63 -0.44
CA CYS A 121 14.82 -11.07 0.05
C CYS A 121 15.32 -11.68 1.38
N MET A 122 14.45 -12.38 2.13
CA MET A 122 14.80 -12.96 3.44
C MET A 122 15.10 -14.46 3.40
N GLY A 123 14.94 -15.13 2.24
CA GLY A 123 15.26 -16.56 2.08
C GLY A 123 14.41 -17.50 2.94
N PRO A 124 14.58 -18.83 2.87
CA PRO A 124 15.24 -19.55 1.79
C PRO A 124 14.40 -19.53 0.50
N VAL A 125 15.06 -19.45 -0.67
CA VAL A 125 14.41 -19.53 -2.00
C VAL A 125 14.99 -20.75 -2.74
N PRO A 126 14.61 -21.98 -2.36
CA PRO A 126 15.20 -23.19 -2.93
C PRO A 126 14.65 -23.47 -4.33
N ALA A 127 15.45 -24.11 -5.18
CA ALA A 127 15.01 -24.59 -6.49
C ALA A 127 14.20 -25.89 -6.33
N LEU A 128 12.89 -25.76 -6.08
CA LEU A 128 11.94 -26.88 -5.91
C LEU A 128 10.78 -26.75 -6.89
N ASP A 129 9.96 -27.79 -7.01
CA ASP A 129 8.65 -27.69 -7.63
C ASP A 129 7.74 -26.72 -6.84
N GLU A 130 6.70 -26.19 -7.49
CA GLU A 130 5.86 -25.12 -6.95
C GLU A 130 5.19 -25.48 -5.62
N ALA A 131 4.76 -26.73 -5.44
CA ALA A 131 4.11 -27.18 -4.21
C ALA A 131 5.11 -27.28 -3.05
N SER A 132 6.26 -27.91 -3.27
CA SER A 132 7.33 -27.98 -2.27
C SER A 132 7.91 -26.60 -1.93
N TYR A 133 8.07 -25.74 -2.94
CA TYR A 133 8.53 -24.36 -2.78
C TYR A 133 7.58 -23.56 -1.90
N SER A 134 6.28 -23.59 -2.19
CA SER A 134 5.25 -22.89 -1.41
C SER A 134 5.25 -23.36 0.05
N ALA A 135 5.35 -24.67 0.29
CA ALA A 135 5.42 -25.21 1.66
C ALA A 135 6.65 -24.69 2.45
N VAL A 136 7.83 -24.64 1.82
CA VAL A 136 9.04 -24.09 2.44
C VAL A 136 8.88 -22.60 2.74
N ARG A 137 8.36 -21.82 1.79
CA ARG A 137 8.14 -20.38 1.95
C ARG A 137 7.10 -20.08 3.04
N ALA A 138 5.96 -20.77 3.07
CA ALA A 138 4.96 -20.63 4.13
C ALA A 138 5.55 -20.92 5.52
N SER A 139 6.32 -22.00 5.65
CA SER A 139 6.98 -22.35 6.89
C SER A 139 7.95 -21.25 7.35
N PHE A 140 8.77 -20.74 6.43
CA PHE A 140 9.68 -19.64 6.73
C PHE A 140 8.95 -18.38 7.20
N ILE A 141 7.93 -17.93 6.47
CA ILE A 141 7.16 -16.72 6.81
C ILE A 141 6.50 -16.86 8.18
N SER A 142 5.90 -18.02 8.47
CA SER A 142 5.28 -18.28 9.77
C SER A 142 6.28 -18.15 10.92
N HIS A 143 7.48 -18.73 10.77
CA HIS A 143 8.53 -18.65 11.79
C HIS A 143 9.14 -17.24 11.91
N ALA A 144 9.49 -16.62 10.79
CA ALA A 144 10.19 -15.33 10.76
C ALA A 144 9.35 -14.18 11.34
N PHE A 145 8.03 -14.22 11.11
CA PHE A 145 7.10 -13.16 11.54
C PHE A 145 6.18 -13.57 12.69
N ASN A 146 6.38 -14.78 13.26
CA ASN A 146 5.55 -15.33 14.34
C ASN A 146 4.04 -15.29 13.99
N LEU A 147 3.71 -15.78 12.80
CA LEU A 147 2.35 -15.81 12.26
C LEU A 147 1.78 -17.22 12.30
N GLU A 148 0.46 -17.32 12.40
CA GLU A 148 -0.24 -18.61 12.44
C GLU A 148 -0.05 -19.38 11.11
N PRO A 149 0.48 -20.63 11.14
CA PRO A 149 0.85 -21.37 9.93
C PRO A 149 -0.28 -21.57 8.91
N GLN A 150 -1.52 -21.84 9.36
CA GLN A 150 -2.65 -22.06 8.47
C GLN A 150 -3.07 -20.77 7.76
N GLN A 151 -3.08 -19.63 8.45
CA GLN A 151 -3.33 -18.31 7.88
C GLN A 151 -2.26 -17.94 6.84
N VAL A 152 -0.98 -18.24 7.12
CA VAL A 152 0.11 -17.98 6.17
C VAL A 152 -0.08 -18.81 4.89
N ARG A 153 -0.37 -20.11 5.01
CA ARG A 153 -0.62 -20.98 3.85
C ARG A 153 -1.82 -20.51 3.04
N GLN A 154 -2.96 -20.26 3.69
CA GLN A 154 -4.16 -19.80 2.99
C GLN A 154 -3.90 -18.49 2.23
N ARG A 155 -3.24 -17.51 2.88
CA ARG A 155 -2.88 -16.25 2.24
C ARG A 155 -1.96 -16.49 1.05
N GLN A 156 -0.92 -17.30 1.22
CA GLN A 156 0.04 -17.58 0.15
C GLN A 156 -0.63 -18.27 -1.05
N ASP A 157 -1.47 -19.27 -0.80
CA ASP A 157 -2.21 -20.00 -1.84
C ASP A 157 -3.12 -19.05 -2.63
N ASP A 158 -3.82 -18.14 -1.94
CA ASP A 158 -4.66 -17.13 -2.56
C ASP A 158 -3.86 -16.14 -3.42
N GLU A 159 -2.70 -15.69 -2.92
CA GLU A 159 -1.80 -14.76 -3.61
C GLU A 159 -1.19 -15.40 -4.86
N TYR A 160 -0.65 -16.61 -4.75
CA TYR A 160 -0.01 -17.34 -5.84
C TYR A 160 -1.02 -17.72 -6.94
N THR A 161 -2.21 -18.19 -6.54
CA THR A 161 -3.30 -18.51 -7.48
C THR A 161 -3.76 -17.28 -8.25
N ALA A 162 -3.88 -16.13 -7.57
CA ALA A 162 -4.26 -14.88 -8.22
C ALA A 162 -3.15 -14.38 -9.15
N LEU A 163 -1.88 -14.53 -8.76
CA LEU A 163 -0.74 -14.11 -9.56
C LEU A 163 -0.60 -14.93 -10.86
N ALA A 164 -0.89 -16.22 -10.82
CA ALA A 164 -0.88 -17.08 -12.01
C ALA A 164 -1.87 -16.64 -13.11
N ARG A 165 -2.87 -15.80 -12.77
CA ARG A 165 -3.88 -15.26 -13.69
C ARG A 165 -3.61 -13.80 -14.08
N LEU A 166 -2.48 -13.24 -13.67
CA LEU A 166 -2.11 -11.85 -13.90
C LEU A 166 -2.20 -11.49 -15.39
N GLY A 167 -2.91 -10.41 -15.71
CA GLY A 167 -2.99 -9.84 -17.06
C GLY A 167 -3.77 -10.68 -18.09
N GLN A 168 -4.30 -11.86 -17.72
CA GLN A 168 -4.99 -12.76 -18.66
C GLN A 168 -6.43 -12.32 -18.97
N GLN A 169 -7.20 -11.92 -17.94
CA GLN A 169 -8.61 -11.53 -18.07
C GLN A 169 -8.84 -10.03 -17.81
N MET A 170 -7.97 -9.43 -17.02
CA MET A 170 -8.12 -8.08 -16.47
C MET A 170 -6.78 -7.34 -16.63
N PRO A 171 -6.78 -6.01 -16.82
CA PRO A 171 -5.54 -5.23 -16.82
C PRO A 171 -4.75 -5.43 -15.51
N GLY A 172 -3.46 -5.72 -15.64
CA GLY A 172 -2.53 -5.86 -14.52
C GLY A 172 -1.57 -4.69 -14.46
N VAL A 173 -1.36 -4.11 -13.28
CA VAL A 173 -0.36 -3.04 -13.07
C VAL A 173 0.56 -3.44 -11.93
N LEU A 174 1.84 -3.64 -12.21
CA LEU A 174 2.87 -3.90 -11.20
C LEU A 174 3.47 -2.57 -10.73
N TRP A 175 3.51 -2.36 -9.41
CA TRP A 175 4.16 -1.21 -8.79
C TRP A 175 5.45 -1.65 -8.13
N CYS A 176 6.58 -1.32 -8.74
CA CYS A 176 7.90 -1.74 -8.31
C CYS A 176 8.82 -0.54 -8.02
N GLU A 177 9.56 -0.61 -6.93
CA GLU A 177 10.72 0.23 -6.66
C GLU A 177 12.01 -0.47 -7.06
N ALA A 178 13.11 0.29 -7.11
CA ALA A 178 14.45 -0.24 -7.40
C ALA A 178 15.12 -0.91 -6.18
N ASP A 179 14.33 -1.42 -5.22
CA ASP A 179 14.85 -2.13 -4.04
C ASP A 179 14.84 -3.65 -4.20
N ALA A 180 15.57 -4.35 -3.35
CA ALA A 180 15.70 -5.81 -3.46
C ALA A 180 14.36 -6.55 -3.25
N TYR A 181 13.41 -6.00 -2.51
CA TYR A 181 12.15 -6.68 -2.27
C TYR A 181 11.27 -6.61 -3.52
N ASP A 182 11.10 -5.41 -4.08
CA ASP A 182 10.30 -5.15 -5.27
C ASP A 182 10.89 -5.84 -6.52
N GLN A 183 12.21 -5.82 -6.67
CA GLN A 183 12.88 -6.47 -7.80
C GLN A 183 12.75 -7.99 -7.74
N LEU A 184 12.85 -8.60 -6.55
CA LEU A 184 12.64 -10.04 -6.41
C LEU A 184 11.18 -10.45 -6.63
N PHE A 185 10.23 -9.62 -6.17
CA PHE A 185 8.82 -9.77 -6.52
C PHE A 185 8.63 -9.73 -8.04
N LEU A 186 9.17 -8.72 -8.73
CA LEU A 186 9.08 -8.58 -10.19
C LEU A 186 9.66 -9.81 -10.90
N VAL A 187 10.86 -10.25 -10.52
CA VAL A 187 11.49 -11.45 -11.11
C VAL A 187 10.62 -12.69 -10.92
N ARG A 188 10.01 -12.87 -9.74
CA ARG A 188 9.12 -14.00 -9.47
C ARG A 188 7.86 -13.96 -10.33
N VAL A 189 7.25 -12.79 -10.50
CA VAL A 189 6.10 -12.59 -11.39
C VAL A 189 6.48 -12.97 -12.83
N LEU A 190 7.55 -12.37 -13.36
CA LEU A 190 7.97 -12.56 -14.74
C LEU A 190 8.41 -14.00 -15.04
N ALA A 191 9.03 -14.67 -14.08
CA ALA A 191 9.43 -16.07 -14.24
C ALA A 191 8.24 -17.04 -14.24
N GLY A 192 7.10 -16.66 -13.66
CA GLY A 192 5.86 -17.45 -13.66
C GLY A 192 4.99 -17.26 -14.90
N LEU A 193 5.31 -16.29 -15.77
CA LEU A 193 4.58 -16.03 -16.99
C LEU A 193 5.18 -16.83 -18.16
N GLU A 194 4.35 -17.57 -18.88
CA GLU A 194 4.74 -18.21 -20.15
C GLU A 194 5.03 -17.17 -21.24
N ALA A 195 4.24 -16.08 -21.24
CA ALA A 195 4.42 -14.91 -22.08
C ALA A 195 3.90 -13.68 -21.33
N VAL A 196 4.46 -12.51 -21.62
CA VAL A 196 4.01 -11.24 -21.02
C VAL A 196 2.65 -10.86 -21.60
N PRO A 197 1.59 -10.75 -20.78
CA PRO A 197 0.27 -10.37 -21.27
C PRO A 197 0.27 -8.94 -21.83
N ALA A 198 -0.45 -8.71 -22.93
CA ALA A 198 -0.54 -7.38 -23.54
C ALA A 198 -1.17 -6.32 -22.62
N ASN A 199 -1.97 -6.75 -21.64
CA ASN A 199 -2.63 -5.88 -20.67
C ASN A 199 -1.85 -5.74 -19.35
N LEU A 200 -0.57 -6.14 -19.32
CA LEU A 200 0.31 -5.97 -18.17
C LEU A 200 1.15 -4.69 -18.33
N SER A 201 1.10 -3.81 -17.32
CA SER A 201 1.92 -2.60 -17.22
C SER A 201 2.82 -2.65 -15.99
N LEU A 202 4.00 -2.07 -16.09
CA LEU A 202 4.94 -1.87 -14.98
C LEU A 202 5.08 -0.38 -14.71
N ILE A 203 4.96 0.00 -13.44
CA ILE A 203 5.28 1.34 -12.95
C ILE A 203 6.49 1.19 -12.04
N GLU A 204 7.61 1.73 -12.50
CA GLU A 204 8.85 1.80 -11.74
C GLU A 204 9.10 3.23 -11.26
N ILE A 205 9.17 3.42 -9.94
CA ILE A 205 9.45 4.74 -9.35
C ILE A 205 10.96 4.90 -9.23
N ASP A 206 11.64 5.19 -10.34
CA ASP A 206 13.09 5.42 -10.32
C ASP A 206 13.43 6.93 -10.15
N ARG A 207 12.71 7.84 -10.85
CA ARG A 207 12.99 9.29 -10.77
C ARG A 207 11.77 10.20 -10.98
N VAL A 208 11.71 11.27 -10.19
CA VAL A 208 10.95 12.50 -10.52
C VAL A 208 11.82 13.35 -11.45
N PRO A 209 11.37 13.71 -12.67
CA PRO A 209 12.10 14.67 -13.49
C PRO A 209 12.27 15.99 -12.72
N GLY A 210 13.51 16.40 -12.46
CA GLY A 210 13.84 17.70 -11.84
C GLY A 210 14.05 17.72 -10.31
N GLY A 211 13.96 16.58 -9.60
CA GLY A 211 14.32 16.48 -8.19
C GLY A 211 15.65 15.75 -8.01
N ALA A 212 16.62 16.35 -7.33
CA ALA A 212 17.86 15.66 -6.95
C ALA A 212 17.54 14.45 -6.06
N ALA A 213 18.15 13.31 -6.38
CA ALA A 213 18.20 12.03 -5.66
C ALA A 213 17.42 11.95 -4.34
N PHE A 214 16.32 11.19 -4.33
CA PHE A 214 15.62 10.84 -3.09
C PHE A 214 16.39 9.71 -2.41
N TYR A 215 17.11 10.02 -1.33
CA TYR A 215 17.75 9.02 -0.48
C TYR A 215 16.80 8.62 0.65
N TRP A 216 16.44 7.34 0.72
CA TRP A 216 15.72 6.80 1.88
C TRP A 216 16.68 6.69 3.07
N HIS A 217 16.37 7.41 4.14
CA HIS A 217 16.97 7.21 5.46
C HIS A 217 15.83 6.85 6.43
N TRP A 218 15.84 5.63 6.94
CA TRP A 218 15.05 5.26 8.13
C TRP A 218 15.70 5.90 9.37
N PRO A 219 15.00 6.72 10.17
CA PRO A 219 14.34 6.17 11.36
C PRO A 219 12.98 6.80 11.74
N VAL A 220 12.15 5.98 12.37
CA VAL A 220 10.98 6.27 13.25
C VAL A 220 10.66 7.76 13.56
N GLY A 221 9.53 8.25 13.06
CA GLY A 221 8.89 9.51 13.49
C GLY A 221 7.80 10.00 12.53
N PRO A 222 6.68 10.62 13.01
CA PRO A 222 5.43 10.67 12.26
C PRO A 222 5.35 11.86 11.31
N GLY A 223 4.99 11.62 10.05
CA GLY A 223 4.43 12.64 9.17
C GLY A 223 5.03 12.65 7.76
N SER A 224 4.11 12.64 6.78
CA SER A 224 4.35 12.95 5.36
C SER A 224 5.30 12.01 4.59
N ALA A 225 4.78 10.84 4.20
CA ALA A 225 5.17 10.24 2.93
C ALA A 225 4.50 11.04 1.81
N GLY A 226 5.26 11.94 1.17
CA GLY A 226 4.84 12.63 -0.04
C GLY A 226 4.85 11.66 -1.20
N LEU A 227 3.71 11.47 -1.85
CA LEU A 227 3.65 10.76 -3.12
C LEU A 227 4.23 11.65 -4.22
N ALA A 228 5.37 11.25 -4.74
CA ALA A 228 5.67 11.49 -6.13
C ALA A 228 4.94 10.42 -6.97
N VAL A 229 3.68 10.66 -7.34
CA VAL A 229 3.11 9.96 -8.49
C VAL A 229 3.76 10.61 -9.71
N ALA A 230 4.86 10.03 -10.21
CA ALA A 230 5.26 10.31 -11.56
C ALA A 230 4.08 9.87 -12.44
N ALA A 231 3.47 10.82 -13.14
CA ALA A 231 2.53 10.50 -14.20
C ALA A 231 3.31 9.63 -15.19
N ALA A 232 3.09 8.32 -15.13
CA ALA A 232 3.49 7.41 -16.18
C ALA A 232 2.66 7.83 -17.39
N GLN A 233 3.16 8.80 -18.17
CA GLN A 233 2.75 8.91 -19.55
C GLN A 233 3.07 7.55 -20.16
N ALA A 234 2.02 6.82 -20.54
CA ALA A 234 2.14 5.57 -21.28
C ALA A 234 3.00 5.84 -22.52
N GLY A 235 4.30 5.54 -22.42
CA GLY A 235 5.29 6.15 -23.27
C GLY A 235 6.64 5.46 -23.17
N GLY A 236 6.65 4.14 -23.36
CA GLY A 236 7.87 3.37 -23.48
C GLY A 236 7.59 1.88 -23.42
N ARG A 237 7.43 1.24 -24.59
CA ARG A 237 7.52 -0.22 -24.71
C ARG A 237 8.97 -0.61 -24.40
N GLY A 238 9.27 -0.87 -23.13
CA GLY A 238 10.45 -1.64 -22.76
C GLY A 238 10.11 -3.12 -22.94
N ASP A 239 10.87 -3.83 -23.78
CA ASP A 239 10.68 -5.25 -24.01
C ASP A 239 10.96 -6.03 -22.71
N ILE A 240 9.89 -6.49 -22.06
CA ILE A 240 9.98 -7.41 -20.91
C ILE A 240 10.18 -8.81 -21.47
N ALA A 241 11.38 -9.38 -21.34
CA ALA A 241 11.64 -10.77 -21.71
C ALA A 241 11.21 -11.72 -20.57
N ALA A 242 10.22 -12.59 -20.81
CA ALA A 242 9.82 -13.66 -19.90
C ALA A 242 10.55 -14.97 -20.21
N GLY A 243 10.88 -15.76 -19.18
CA GLY A 243 11.37 -17.13 -19.37
C GLY A 243 11.83 -17.85 -18.08
N PRO A 244 11.80 -19.20 -18.06
CA PRO A 244 12.10 -20.04 -16.89
C PRO A 244 13.55 -19.97 -16.38
N ARG A 245 14.43 -19.21 -17.03
CA ARG A 245 15.85 -19.05 -16.65
C ARG A 245 16.06 -18.18 -15.41
N CYS A 246 15.10 -17.34 -15.04
CA CYS A 246 15.27 -16.35 -13.96
C CYS A 246 15.30 -16.98 -12.55
N MET A 247 14.46 -18.00 -12.28
CA MET A 247 14.40 -18.64 -10.95
C MET A 247 15.64 -19.51 -10.65
N GLY A 248 16.22 -20.17 -11.67
CA GLY A 248 17.47 -20.91 -11.53
C GLY A 248 18.67 -20.02 -11.19
N GLY A 249 18.65 -18.75 -11.61
CA GLY A 249 19.66 -17.74 -11.27
C GLY A 249 19.55 -17.25 -9.82
N LEU A 250 18.32 -17.07 -9.31
CA LEU A 250 18.05 -16.65 -7.94
C LEU A 250 18.55 -17.66 -6.90
N SER A 251 18.27 -18.95 -7.12
CA SER A 251 18.77 -20.00 -6.22
C SER A 251 20.30 -20.03 -6.19
N ARG A 252 20.96 -19.90 -7.34
CA ARG A 252 22.43 -19.85 -7.42
C ARG A 252 23.04 -18.60 -6.77
N ALA A 253 22.41 -17.44 -6.89
CA ALA A 253 22.88 -16.19 -6.27
C ALA A 253 22.83 -16.26 -4.73
N PHE A 254 21.77 -16.85 -4.17
CA PHE A 254 21.65 -17.07 -2.72
C PHE A 254 22.59 -18.16 -2.20
N THR A 255 22.83 -19.24 -2.96
CA THR A 255 23.82 -20.27 -2.57
C THR A 255 25.26 -19.75 -2.66
N ALA A 256 25.60 -18.94 -3.66
CA ALA A 256 26.94 -18.36 -3.81
C ALA A 256 27.29 -17.33 -2.74
N GLY A 257 26.29 -16.60 -2.20
CA GLY A 257 26.48 -15.65 -1.11
C GLY A 257 26.83 -16.28 0.26
N CYS A 258 26.55 -17.59 0.45
CA CYS A 258 26.83 -18.29 1.71
C CYS A 258 28.21 -18.99 1.76
N CYS A 259 28.93 -19.12 0.63
CA CYS A 259 30.22 -19.83 0.59
C CYS A 259 31.46 -18.91 0.51
N GLY A 260 31.29 -17.59 0.66
CA GLY A 260 32.36 -16.60 0.59
C GLY A 260 32.90 -16.13 1.94
N ALA A 261 33.27 -17.03 2.85
CA ALA A 261 34.09 -16.69 4.02
C ALA A 261 35.15 -17.76 4.21
N GLY A 262 36.36 -17.45 3.73
CA GLY A 262 37.49 -18.37 3.65
C GLY A 262 38.06 -18.79 5.01
N THR A 263 38.59 -20.00 5.04
CA THR A 263 39.66 -20.40 5.96
C THR A 263 40.93 -20.62 5.14
N HIS A 264 41.73 -19.57 5.02
CA HIS A 264 43.17 -19.74 4.79
C HIS A 264 43.80 -20.10 6.14
N ALA A 265 44.32 -21.32 6.23
CA ALA A 265 45.27 -21.70 7.26
C ALA A 265 46.68 -21.21 6.88
N PRO A 266 47.54 -20.83 7.85
CA PRO A 266 48.97 -21.04 7.73
C PRO A 266 49.33 -22.52 7.91
#